data_AF-A0AAV9GDC6-F1
#
_entry.id   AF-A0AAV9GDC6-F1
#
_cell.length_a   1.000
_cell.length_b   1.000
_cell.length_c   1.000
_cell.angle_alpha   90.00
_cell.angle_beta   90.00
_cell.angle_gamma   90.00
#
_symmetry.space_group_name_H-M   'P 1'
#
loop_
_entity.id
_entity.type
_entity.pdbx_description
1 polymer ?
#
loop_
_entity_poly.entity_id
_entity_poly.type
_entity_poly.pdbx_seq_one_letter_code
_entity_poly.pdbx_strand_id
1 'polypeptide(L)'
;MPNLLPSPNKLITTITKMTKTNPSAPYQTGVSTRLAARSQTLTTQTSGLAPSHLQANLLVLPARYAPSFRLLCRRNPVPCPLIAQSSHPGSFSQLTSYLRPTSPSNPAPIKLAWDIDLRRDAPKYIVYRDGEPVEEVHDLESHWGPDHVGFLIGCSYSFEEALSNAGLPPRHTVQGRNVAMYRTTVPLLPAGVFTGGTYVVSMRPYRVEDVERVREITRRYVATHGEPIAWGWEGMRRLGIEDIGKPDWGDVPLMGDGEGVFGEGKEDGVVPVFWGCGVTPQEAVMKAGLEGVVMGHAPGHMIVLDVKDHEVFGGAVKSR
;
A
#
# COMPACT_ATOMS: atom_id res chain seq x y z
N MET A 1 -17.61 -70.20 -21.74
CA MET A 1 -17.68 -69.38 -22.97
C MET A 1 -19.13 -68.97 -23.18
N PRO A 2 -19.49 -67.73 -23.56
CA PRO A 2 -18.66 -66.55 -23.84
C PRO A 2 -19.00 -65.28 -23.00
N ASN A 3 -18.01 -64.40 -22.98
CA ASN A 3 -17.95 -62.93 -22.79
C ASN A 3 -19.24 -62.13 -22.54
N LEU A 4 -19.23 -61.38 -21.43
CA LEU A 4 -19.89 -60.07 -21.30
C LEU A 4 -18.92 -59.10 -20.61
N LEU A 5 -18.43 -58.12 -21.37
CA LEU A 5 -17.62 -56.99 -20.90
C LEU A 5 -18.45 -56.11 -19.95
N PRO A 6 -17.93 -55.62 -18.81
CA PRO A 6 -18.57 -54.53 -18.07
C PRO A 6 -18.20 -53.16 -18.66
N SER A 7 -19.23 -52.34 -18.87
CA SER A 7 -19.20 -50.98 -19.39
C SER A 7 -18.45 -49.98 -18.49
N PRO A 8 -17.82 -48.93 -19.05
CA PRO A 8 -17.13 -47.91 -18.28
C PRO A 8 -18.14 -46.88 -17.75
N ASN A 9 -18.47 -46.94 -16.46
CA ASN A 9 -18.95 -45.79 -15.68
C ASN A 9 -18.96 -46.12 -14.18
N LYS A 10 -17.75 -46.23 -13.62
CA LYS A 10 -17.49 -45.96 -12.20
C LYS A 10 -16.61 -44.72 -12.17
N LEU A 11 -17.18 -43.60 -11.74
CA LEU A 11 -16.61 -42.32 -11.29
C LEU A 11 -17.77 -41.33 -11.57
N ILE A 12 -18.52 -40.86 -10.59
CA ILE A 12 -18.22 -39.64 -9.84
C ILE A 12 -19.20 -39.63 -8.66
N THR A 13 -18.76 -40.08 -7.48
CA THR A 13 -19.32 -39.63 -6.20
C THR A 13 -18.30 -39.91 -5.10
N THR A 14 -17.22 -39.14 -5.09
CA THR A 14 -16.43 -38.96 -3.86
C THR A 14 -16.21 -37.47 -3.69
N ILE A 15 -16.76 -36.98 -2.60
CA ILE A 15 -16.63 -35.65 -2.05
C ILE A 15 -15.14 -35.29 -1.99
N THR A 16 -14.67 -34.51 -2.96
CA THR A 16 -13.38 -33.82 -2.85
C THR A 16 -13.61 -32.60 -1.97
N LYS A 17 -13.29 -32.73 -0.68
CA LYS A 17 -12.83 -31.61 0.13
C LYS A 17 -11.64 -30.99 -0.61
N MET A 18 -11.91 -30.04 -1.50
CA MET A 18 -10.88 -29.09 -1.95
C MET A 18 -10.66 -28.12 -0.79
N THR A 19 -9.73 -28.47 0.08
CA THR A 19 -8.95 -27.46 0.76
C THR A 19 -8.34 -26.58 -0.33
N LYS A 20 -8.86 -25.36 -0.51
CA LYS A 20 -8.16 -24.30 -1.25
C LYS A 20 -6.85 -24.10 -0.51
N THR A 21 -5.81 -24.78 -0.97
CA THR A 21 -4.44 -24.44 -0.67
C THR A 21 -4.25 -23.02 -1.18
N ASN A 22 -3.97 -22.06 -0.29
CA ASN A 22 -3.41 -20.78 -0.69
C ASN A 22 -2.31 -21.06 -1.72
N PRO A 23 -2.37 -20.50 -2.95
CA PRO A 23 -1.20 -20.55 -3.81
C PRO A 23 -0.07 -19.91 -3.00
N SER A 24 1.01 -20.64 -2.77
CA SER A 24 2.20 -20.08 -2.13
C SER A 24 2.52 -18.78 -2.86
N ALA A 25 2.70 -17.68 -2.13
CA ALA A 25 3.08 -16.41 -2.72
C ALA A 25 4.22 -16.67 -3.73
N PRO A 26 4.09 -16.20 -4.99
CA PRO A 26 5.01 -16.60 -6.06
C PRO A 26 6.44 -16.16 -5.77
N TYR A 27 6.59 -15.15 -4.91
CA TYR A 27 7.85 -14.73 -4.32
C TYR A 27 7.79 -14.95 -2.80
N GLN A 28 8.93 -15.26 -2.16
CA GLN A 28 8.96 -15.57 -0.72
C GLN A 28 9.61 -14.44 0.10
N THR A 29 10.28 -13.51 -0.58
CA THR A 29 11.11 -12.48 0.05
C THR A 29 11.03 -11.15 -0.68
N GLY A 30 11.40 -10.06 0.00
CA GLY A 30 11.61 -8.76 -0.62
C GLY A 30 12.61 -8.83 -1.78
N VAL A 31 13.78 -9.45 -1.55
CA VAL A 31 14.81 -9.65 -2.58
C VAL A 31 14.26 -10.32 -3.83
N SER A 32 13.58 -11.47 -3.70
CA SER A 32 13.06 -12.20 -4.87
C SER A 32 12.04 -11.37 -5.65
N THR A 33 11.23 -10.56 -4.96
CA THR A 33 10.25 -9.68 -5.62
C THR A 33 10.94 -8.54 -6.37
N ARG A 34 11.94 -7.90 -5.77
CA ARG A 34 12.72 -6.84 -6.45
C ARG A 34 13.51 -7.38 -7.64
N LEU A 35 14.11 -8.56 -7.55
CA LEU A 35 14.80 -9.19 -8.68
C LEU A 35 13.83 -9.53 -9.83
N ALA A 36 12.60 -9.94 -9.52
CA ALA A 36 11.57 -10.18 -10.53
C ALA A 36 11.11 -8.88 -11.21
N ALA A 37 10.96 -7.78 -10.45
CA ALA A 37 10.70 -6.46 -10.99
C ALA A 37 11.85 -5.98 -11.90
N ARG A 38 13.10 -6.09 -11.44
CA ARG A 38 14.30 -5.72 -12.22
C ARG A 38 14.42 -6.45 -13.55
N SER A 39 14.09 -7.74 -13.55
CA SER A 39 14.12 -8.59 -14.74
C SER A 39 12.86 -8.43 -15.60
N GLN A 40 11.91 -7.58 -15.18
CA GLN A 40 10.62 -7.35 -15.84
C GLN A 40 9.77 -8.63 -16.00
N THR A 41 10.04 -9.64 -15.17
CA THR A 41 9.24 -10.88 -15.12
C THR A 41 8.01 -10.72 -14.24
N LEU A 42 8.08 -9.81 -13.26
CA LEU A 42 6.94 -9.35 -12.50
C LEU A 42 6.36 -8.10 -13.17
N THR A 43 5.16 -8.23 -13.75
CA THR A 43 4.43 -7.14 -14.41
C THR A 43 3.07 -6.85 -13.76
N THR A 44 2.74 -7.56 -12.68
CA THR A 44 1.50 -7.43 -11.91
C THR A 44 1.72 -6.65 -10.62
N GLN A 45 0.62 -6.39 -9.89
CA GLN A 45 0.65 -5.73 -8.59
C GLN A 45 1.48 -6.50 -7.55
N THR A 46 2.05 -5.77 -6.58
CA THR A 46 2.90 -6.32 -5.52
C THR A 46 2.14 -6.80 -4.28
N SER A 47 0.82 -6.59 -4.23
CA SER A 47 -0.02 -7.06 -3.12
C SER A 47 0.07 -8.58 -2.96
N GLY A 48 0.34 -9.03 -1.74
CA GLY A 48 0.43 -10.45 -1.39
C GLY A 48 1.66 -11.20 -1.94
N LEU A 49 2.57 -10.55 -2.67
CA LEU A 49 3.72 -11.22 -3.29
C LEU A 49 4.83 -11.63 -2.34
N ALA A 50 5.00 -10.94 -1.20
CA ALA A 50 5.99 -11.27 -0.18
C ALA A 50 5.37 -11.04 1.21
N PRO A 51 4.62 -12.02 1.74
CA PRO A 51 3.96 -11.88 3.04
C PRO A 51 4.94 -11.47 4.14
N SER A 52 4.47 -10.70 5.12
CA SER A 52 5.22 -10.10 6.23
C SER A 52 6.33 -9.11 5.88
N HIS A 53 6.64 -8.88 4.61
CA HIS A 53 7.65 -7.90 4.19
C HIS A 53 7.00 -6.54 3.95
N LEU A 54 7.67 -5.48 4.44
CA LEU A 54 7.22 -4.12 4.21
C LEU A 54 7.21 -3.78 2.73
N GLN A 55 6.15 -3.12 2.30
CA GLN A 55 6.08 -2.48 0.99
C GLN A 55 6.10 -0.97 1.17
N ALA A 56 6.73 -0.28 0.23
CA ALA A 56 6.91 1.16 0.27
C ALA A 56 6.44 1.80 -1.03
N ASN A 57 5.70 2.88 -0.89
CA ASN A 57 5.43 3.79 -1.99
C ASN A 57 6.72 4.54 -2.33
N LEU A 58 7.02 4.70 -3.61
CA LEU A 58 8.11 5.54 -4.09
C LEU A 58 7.59 6.89 -4.60
N LEU A 59 8.30 7.96 -4.23
CA LEU A 59 8.27 9.26 -4.88
C LEU A 59 9.71 9.76 -5.10
N VAL A 60 10.01 10.31 -6.26
CA VAL A 60 11.31 10.87 -6.63
C VAL A 60 11.10 12.28 -7.15
N LEU A 61 11.85 13.25 -6.63
CA LEU A 61 11.71 14.65 -7.00
C LEU A 61 13.08 15.35 -7.06
N PRO A 62 13.19 16.51 -7.73
CA PRO A 62 14.41 17.29 -7.75
C PRO A 62 14.84 17.75 -6.35
N ALA A 63 16.14 17.70 -6.06
CA ALA A 63 16.71 17.95 -4.72
C ALA A 63 16.32 19.29 -4.11
N ARG A 64 16.05 20.31 -4.94
CA ARG A 64 15.60 21.63 -4.48
C ARG A 64 14.28 21.58 -3.70
N TYR A 65 13.41 20.61 -3.97
CA TYR A 65 12.13 20.43 -3.26
C TYR A 65 12.23 19.43 -2.09
N ALA A 66 13.34 18.71 -1.95
CA ALA A 66 13.53 17.72 -0.90
C ALA A 66 13.37 18.27 0.53
N PRO A 67 13.86 19.47 0.90
CA PRO A 67 13.62 20.05 2.22
C PRO A 67 12.13 20.28 2.51
N SER A 68 11.40 20.83 1.54
CA SER A 68 9.95 21.06 1.64
C SER A 68 9.20 19.73 1.80
N PHE A 69 9.60 18.69 1.07
CA PHE A 69 8.93 17.40 1.11
C PHE A 69 9.15 16.68 2.45
N ARG A 70 10.39 16.70 2.97
CA ARG A 70 10.66 16.22 4.34
C ARG A 70 9.82 16.93 5.39
N LEU A 71 9.69 18.26 5.27
CA LEU A 71 8.86 19.05 6.17
C LEU A 71 7.37 18.70 6.02
N LEU A 72 6.88 18.47 4.79
CA LEU A 72 5.52 18.02 4.53
C LEU A 72 5.23 16.70 5.24
N CYS A 73 6.11 15.71 5.08
CA CYS A 73 6.00 14.41 5.76
C CYS A 73 6.02 14.57 7.28
N ARG A 74 6.93 15.38 7.82
CA ARG A 74 7.03 15.61 9.27
C ARG A 74 5.79 16.27 9.86
N ARG A 75 5.16 17.20 9.11
CA ARG A 75 3.93 17.88 9.54
C ARG A 75 2.69 17.00 9.36
N ASN A 76 2.73 16.05 8.43
CA ASN A 76 1.61 15.16 8.12
C ASN A 76 2.02 13.68 8.23
N PRO A 77 2.44 13.20 9.42
CA PRO A 77 3.05 11.88 9.57
C PRO A 77 2.09 10.71 9.33
N VAL A 78 0.79 10.90 9.57
CA VAL A 78 -0.23 9.86 9.36
C VAL A 78 -0.43 9.54 7.87
N PRO A 79 -0.68 10.52 6.98
CA PRO A 79 -0.82 10.23 5.55
C PRO A 79 0.52 10.14 4.80
N CYS A 80 1.59 10.72 5.36
CA CYS A 80 2.92 10.76 4.74
C CYS A 80 4.01 10.12 5.63
N PRO A 81 3.87 8.84 6.04
CA PRO A 81 4.85 8.19 6.90
C PRO A 81 6.16 7.95 6.14
N LEU A 82 7.10 8.89 6.26
CA LEU A 82 8.39 8.81 5.58
C LEU A 82 9.28 7.77 6.29
N ILE A 83 9.56 6.66 5.61
CA ILE A 83 10.34 5.55 6.17
C ILE A 83 11.81 5.59 5.72
N ALA A 84 12.10 6.21 4.57
CA ALA A 84 13.46 6.38 4.08
C ALA A 84 13.56 7.42 2.96
N GLN A 85 14.80 7.80 2.63
CA GLN A 85 15.12 8.58 1.44
C GLN A 85 16.50 8.20 0.88
N SER A 86 16.83 8.66 -0.32
CA SER A 86 18.20 8.66 -0.85
C SER A 86 19.18 9.30 0.14
N SER A 87 20.37 8.71 0.27
CA SER A 87 21.43 9.22 1.15
C SER A 87 21.94 10.60 0.74
N HIS A 88 21.96 10.88 -0.57
CA HIS A 88 22.28 12.15 -1.18
C HIS A 88 21.58 12.27 -2.55
N PRO A 89 21.48 13.48 -3.15
CA PRO A 89 20.97 13.65 -4.51
C PRO A 89 21.70 12.75 -5.52
N GLY A 90 20.94 12.20 -6.47
CA GLY A 90 21.41 11.26 -7.48
C GLY A 90 21.52 9.82 -6.99
N SER A 91 21.52 9.56 -5.67
CA SER A 91 21.63 8.20 -5.14
C SER A 91 20.32 7.43 -5.28
N PHE A 92 20.31 6.39 -6.11
CA PHE A 92 19.20 5.45 -6.25
C PHE A 92 19.36 4.16 -5.44
N SER A 93 20.57 3.86 -4.95
CA SER A 93 20.91 2.58 -4.31
C SER A 93 21.37 2.69 -2.86
N GLN A 94 21.70 3.89 -2.40
CA GLN A 94 22.05 4.13 -0.99
C GLN A 94 20.96 4.96 -0.34
N LEU A 95 20.35 4.41 0.72
CA LEU A 95 19.23 5.03 1.42
C LEU A 95 19.57 5.32 2.88
N THR A 96 19.07 6.45 3.38
CA THR A 96 18.97 6.72 4.82
C THR A 96 17.61 6.21 5.32
N SER A 97 17.64 5.19 6.17
CA SER A 97 16.47 4.64 6.83
C SER A 97 16.07 5.46 8.05
N TYR A 98 14.77 5.66 8.23
CA TYR A 98 14.17 6.26 9.43
C TYR A 98 13.47 5.22 10.31
N LEU A 99 13.39 3.96 9.87
CA LEU A 99 12.82 2.87 10.66
C LEU A 99 13.78 2.50 11.80
N ARG A 100 13.21 2.34 12.98
CA ARG A 100 13.93 1.90 14.19
C ARG A 100 13.42 0.53 14.60
N PRO A 101 14.30 -0.38 15.04
CA PRO A 101 13.88 -1.68 15.55
C PRO A 101 13.15 -1.50 16.88
N THR A 102 12.24 -2.42 17.16
CA THR A 102 11.55 -2.50 18.46
C THR A 102 12.45 -3.00 19.59
N SER A 103 13.52 -3.74 19.27
CA SER A 103 14.45 -4.26 20.27
C SER A 103 15.41 -3.16 20.77
N PRO A 104 15.48 -2.89 22.08
CA PRO A 104 16.39 -1.90 22.64
C PRO A 104 17.87 -2.28 22.56
N SER A 105 18.19 -3.54 22.21
CA SER A 105 19.57 -4.05 22.13
C SER A 105 20.38 -3.55 20.93
N ASN A 106 19.74 -2.96 19.92
CA ASN A 106 20.43 -2.35 18.77
C ASN A 106 19.66 -1.11 18.29
N PRO A 107 20.06 0.12 18.65
CA PRO A 107 19.32 1.34 18.29
C PRO A 107 19.56 1.81 16.84
N ALA A 108 20.41 1.12 16.07
CA ALA A 108 20.73 1.52 14.70
C ALA A 108 19.47 1.47 13.80
N PRO A 109 19.35 2.37 12.80
CA PRO A 109 18.27 2.29 11.83
C PRO A 109 18.25 0.93 11.12
N ILE A 110 17.06 0.41 10.87
CA ILE A 110 16.90 -0.87 10.16
C ILE A 110 17.39 -0.71 8.72
N LYS A 111 18.25 -1.63 8.28
CA LYS A 111 18.66 -1.69 6.89
C LYS A 111 17.48 -2.19 6.03
N LEU A 112 17.06 -1.36 5.07
CA LEU A 112 15.82 -1.60 4.33
C LEU A 112 15.93 -2.72 3.30
N ALA A 113 17.08 -2.77 2.64
CA ALA A 113 17.42 -3.74 1.62
C ALA A 113 18.95 -3.73 1.40
N TRP A 114 19.52 -4.88 1.03
CA TRP A 114 20.97 -5.00 0.81
C TRP A 114 21.44 -4.50 -0.55
N ASP A 115 20.63 -4.74 -1.57
CA ASP A 115 20.89 -4.42 -2.96
C ASP A 115 19.62 -3.79 -3.49
N ILE A 116 19.43 -2.51 -3.23
CA ILE A 116 18.26 -1.75 -3.67
C ILE A 116 18.65 -0.86 -4.85
N ASP A 117 17.78 -0.77 -5.84
CA ASP A 117 17.86 0.17 -6.95
C ASP A 117 16.46 0.74 -7.17
N LEU A 118 16.23 1.95 -6.65
CA LEU A 118 14.92 2.61 -6.75
C LEU A 118 14.44 2.79 -8.18
N ARG A 119 15.34 2.72 -9.18
CA ARG A 119 15.01 2.90 -10.59
C ARG A 119 14.42 1.64 -11.22
N ARG A 120 14.60 0.46 -10.61
CA ARG A 120 14.20 -0.83 -11.21
C ARG A 120 13.47 -1.79 -10.25
N ASP A 121 13.39 -1.47 -8.97
CA ASP A 121 12.86 -2.37 -7.93
C ASP A 121 11.34 -2.32 -7.75
N ALA A 122 10.64 -1.48 -8.51
CA ALA A 122 9.20 -1.51 -8.65
C ALA A 122 8.82 -2.10 -10.03
N PRO A 123 7.72 -2.87 -10.15
CA PRO A 123 7.32 -3.42 -11.45
C PRO A 123 6.91 -2.39 -12.50
N LYS A 124 6.42 -1.22 -12.04
CA LYS A 124 5.88 -0.16 -12.89
C LYS A 124 5.99 1.20 -12.22
N TYR A 125 6.28 2.21 -13.00
CA TYR A 125 6.46 3.59 -12.58
C TYR A 125 5.62 4.54 -13.43
N ILE A 126 5.42 5.75 -12.91
CA ILE A 126 4.81 6.87 -13.61
C ILE A 126 5.78 8.05 -13.54
N VAL A 127 6.01 8.68 -14.70
CA VAL A 127 6.79 9.90 -14.85
C VAL A 127 5.84 11.07 -14.98
N TYR A 128 6.15 12.14 -14.27
CA TYR A 128 5.38 13.37 -14.24
C TYR A 128 6.25 14.55 -14.66
N ARG A 129 5.64 15.50 -15.38
CA ARG A 129 6.23 16.80 -15.71
C ARG A 129 5.23 17.89 -15.37
N ASP A 130 5.67 18.88 -14.62
CA ASP A 130 4.86 20.04 -14.23
C ASP A 130 3.53 19.64 -13.54
N GLY A 131 3.55 18.53 -12.79
CA GLY A 131 2.40 17.99 -12.06
C GLY A 131 1.52 17.01 -12.84
N GLU A 132 1.75 16.84 -14.15
CA GLU A 132 0.94 15.98 -15.01
C GLU A 132 1.65 14.67 -15.36
N PRO A 133 0.94 13.52 -15.38
CA PRO A 133 1.52 12.25 -15.80
C PRO A 133 1.79 12.28 -17.31
N VAL A 134 3.02 11.96 -17.71
CA VAL A 134 3.45 11.99 -19.11
C VAL A 134 3.79 10.62 -19.68
N GLU A 135 4.17 9.67 -18.82
CA GLU A 135 4.66 8.37 -19.26
C GLU A 135 4.50 7.31 -18.17
N GLU A 136 4.15 6.08 -18.57
CA GLU A 136 4.26 4.90 -17.73
C GLU A 136 5.45 4.05 -18.22
N VAL A 137 6.34 3.69 -17.31
CA VAL A 137 7.61 3.01 -17.63
C VAL A 137 7.86 1.83 -16.69
N HIS A 138 8.72 0.91 -17.10
CA HIS A 138 9.13 -0.24 -16.29
C HIS A 138 10.44 -0.02 -15.52
N ASP A 139 11.14 1.08 -15.80
CA ASP A 139 12.31 1.54 -15.07
C ASP A 139 12.47 3.07 -15.19
N LEU A 140 13.28 3.65 -14.31
CA LEU A 140 13.58 5.09 -14.27
C LEU A 140 15.00 5.41 -14.79
N GLU A 141 15.60 4.49 -15.55
CA GLU A 141 16.93 4.57 -16.19
C GLU A 141 17.27 5.96 -16.75
N SER A 142 16.50 6.29 -17.77
CA SER A 142 16.60 7.49 -18.58
C SER A 142 16.11 8.76 -17.87
N HIS A 143 15.33 8.62 -16.80
CA HIS A 143 14.69 9.74 -16.09
C HIS A 143 15.44 10.17 -14.83
N TRP A 144 16.25 9.28 -14.24
CA TRP A 144 16.95 9.54 -13.00
C TRP A 144 18.24 10.35 -13.22
N GLY A 145 18.16 11.64 -12.93
CA GLY A 145 19.29 12.58 -12.95
C GLY A 145 20.09 12.70 -11.65
N PRO A 146 21.24 13.40 -11.67
CA PRO A 146 22.14 13.56 -10.52
C PRO A 146 21.57 14.41 -9.38
N ASP A 147 20.49 15.15 -9.62
CA ASP A 147 19.81 16.00 -8.65
C ASP A 147 18.55 15.36 -8.07
N HIS A 148 18.20 14.12 -8.43
CA HIS A 148 16.99 13.48 -7.93
C HIS A 148 17.17 12.92 -6.51
N VAL A 149 16.11 13.01 -5.71
CA VAL A 149 16.05 12.39 -4.38
C VAL A 149 14.82 11.48 -4.35
N GLY A 150 15.04 10.20 -4.08
CA GLY A 150 13.98 9.23 -3.85
C GLY A 150 13.54 9.22 -2.39
N PHE A 151 12.24 9.04 -2.17
CA PHE A 151 11.59 8.95 -0.88
C PHE A 151 10.75 7.68 -0.84
N LEU A 152 10.93 6.89 0.21
CA LEU A 152 10.09 5.75 0.52
C LEU A 152 9.09 6.13 1.59
N ILE A 153 7.81 5.97 1.29
CA ILE A 153 6.70 6.23 2.19
C ILE A 153 6.03 4.90 2.56
N GLY A 154 5.74 4.71 3.85
CA GLY A 154 5.08 3.52 4.36
C GLY A 154 3.75 3.21 3.66
N CYS A 155 3.37 1.94 3.64
CA CYS A 155 2.16 1.44 3.00
C CYS A 155 1.31 0.60 3.98
N SER A 156 -0.01 0.61 3.80
CA SER A 156 -0.99 -0.05 4.68
C SER A 156 -0.92 -1.59 4.74
N TYR A 157 -0.23 -2.26 3.82
CA TYR A 157 -0.30 -3.72 3.68
C TYR A 157 0.07 -4.49 4.96
N SER A 158 0.99 -3.98 5.77
CA SER A 158 1.36 -4.59 7.06
C SER A 158 0.18 -4.74 8.03
N PHE A 159 -0.73 -3.76 8.09
CA PHE A 159 -1.88 -3.87 8.97
C PHE A 159 -3.00 -4.72 8.34
N GLU A 160 -3.05 -4.84 7.02
CA GLU A 160 -4.05 -5.68 6.32
C GLU A 160 -3.82 -7.16 6.59
N GLU A 161 -2.55 -7.59 6.62
CA GLU A 161 -2.18 -8.94 7.04
C GLU A 161 -2.59 -9.18 8.50
N ALA A 162 -2.34 -8.21 9.39
CA ALA A 162 -2.72 -8.29 10.79
C ALA A 162 -4.24 -8.40 11.01
N LEU A 163 -5.01 -7.61 10.26
CA LEU A 163 -6.47 -7.67 10.26
C LEU A 163 -6.96 -9.03 9.74
N SER A 164 -6.37 -9.53 8.65
CA SER A 164 -6.70 -10.84 8.10
C SER A 164 -6.43 -11.97 9.09
N ASN A 165 -5.28 -11.96 9.76
CA ASN A 165 -4.93 -12.93 10.79
C ASN A 165 -5.85 -12.86 12.02
N ALA A 166 -6.47 -11.72 12.28
CA ALA A 166 -7.47 -11.55 13.33
C ALA A 166 -8.90 -11.93 12.89
N GLY A 167 -9.10 -12.40 11.66
CA GLY A 167 -10.42 -12.71 11.12
C GLY A 167 -11.21 -11.50 10.62
N LEU A 168 -10.52 -10.38 10.35
CA LEU A 168 -11.07 -9.13 9.82
C LEU A 168 -10.46 -8.77 8.44
N PRO A 169 -10.36 -9.72 7.49
CA PRO A 169 -9.65 -9.48 6.24
C PRO A 169 -10.28 -8.32 5.46
N PRO A 170 -9.48 -7.37 4.93
CA PRO A 170 -10.01 -6.33 4.07
C PRO A 170 -10.73 -6.92 2.86
N ARG A 171 -11.94 -6.41 2.60
CA ARG A 171 -12.83 -6.95 1.57
C ARG A 171 -12.21 -6.95 0.16
N HIS A 172 -11.53 -5.87 -0.21
CA HIS A 172 -10.89 -5.77 -1.53
C HIS A 172 -9.81 -6.85 -1.74
N THR A 173 -9.06 -7.22 -0.68
CA THR A 173 -8.05 -8.28 -0.73
C THR A 173 -8.70 -9.64 -1.02
N VAL A 174 -9.80 -9.95 -0.31
CA VAL A 174 -10.56 -11.20 -0.53
C VAL A 174 -11.14 -11.26 -1.94
N GLN A 175 -11.52 -10.11 -2.49
CA GLN A 175 -12.12 -9.97 -3.82
C GLN A 175 -11.09 -9.81 -4.95
N GLY A 176 -9.78 -9.75 -4.64
CA GLY A 176 -8.74 -9.54 -5.65
C GLY A 176 -8.81 -8.18 -6.35
N ARG A 177 -9.26 -7.13 -5.64
CA ARG A 177 -9.48 -5.77 -6.14
C ARG A 177 -8.52 -4.78 -5.49
N ASN A 178 -8.32 -3.63 -6.13
CA ASN A 178 -7.62 -2.51 -5.53
C ASN A 178 -8.48 -1.82 -4.47
N VAL A 179 -7.83 -1.37 -3.39
CA VAL A 179 -8.51 -0.60 -2.35
C VAL A 179 -9.06 0.72 -2.91
N ALA A 180 -10.30 1.05 -2.55
CA ALA A 180 -10.91 2.32 -2.91
C ALA A 180 -10.24 3.47 -2.14
N MET A 181 -9.83 4.50 -2.86
CA MET A 181 -9.16 5.68 -2.30
C MET A 181 -9.86 6.97 -2.73
N TYR A 182 -9.94 7.92 -1.82
CA TYR A 182 -10.71 9.15 -1.98
C TYR A 182 -9.88 10.36 -1.58
N ARG A 183 -9.93 11.39 -2.41
CA ARG A 183 -9.49 12.74 -2.06
C ARG A 183 -10.50 13.32 -1.08
N THR A 184 -10.00 13.86 0.02
CA THR A 184 -10.83 14.50 1.04
C THR A 184 -10.83 16.01 0.87
N THR A 185 -11.70 16.71 1.60
CA THR A 185 -11.64 18.17 1.75
C THR A 185 -10.74 18.61 2.90
N VAL A 186 -10.13 17.66 3.64
CA VAL A 186 -9.27 17.94 4.79
C VAL A 186 -7.90 18.40 4.29
N PRO A 187 -7.48 19.65 4.57
CA PRO A 187 -6.20 20.15 4.08
C PRO A 187 -5.02 19.50 4.78
N LEU A 188 -3.91 19.35 4.05
CA LEU A 188 -2.62 19.05 4.67
C LEU A 188 -2.10 20.29 5.40
N LEU A 189 -1.29 20.07 6.43
CA LEU A 189 -0.46 21.14 6.97
C LEU A 189 0.61 21.50 5.92
N PRO A 190 0.63 22.75 5.42
CA PRO A 190 1.48 23.12 4.30
C PRO A 190 2.96 23.14 4.67
N ALA A 191 3.82 22.95 3.68
CA ALA A 191 5.28 22.94 3.85
C ALA A 191 6.01 23.40 2.57
N GLY A 192 6.66 24.55 2.64
CA GLY A 192 7.39 25.12 1.50
C GLY A 192 6.46 25.32 0.29
N VAL A 193 6.80 24.69 -0.83
CA VAL A 193 6.01 24.75 -2.08
C VAL A 193 4.71 23.94 -2.03
N PHE A 194 4.55 23.04 -1.05
CA PHE A 194 3.36 22.19 -0.93
C PHE A 194 2.30 22.89 -0.07
N THR A 195 1.36 23.60 -0.72
CA THR A 195 0.37 24.46 -0.04
C THR A 195 -1.09 24.07 -0.28
N GLY A 196 -1.41 23.38 -1.39
CA GLY A 196 -2.79 23.07 -1.81
C GLY A 196 -3.22 21.61 -1.68
N GLY A 197 -2.39 20.76 -1.07
CA GLY A 197 -2.66 19.32 -0.93
C GLY A 197 -3.70 19.01 0.13
N THR A 198 -4.42 17.91 -0.06
CA THR A 198 -5.45 17.40 0.87
C THR A 198 -5.11 15.98 1.30
N TYR A 199 -5.66 15.53 2.43
CA TYR A 199 -5.57 14.12 2.80
C TYR A 199 -6.18 13.25 1.68
N VAL A 200 -5.50 12.17 1.33
CA VAL A 200 -6.09 11.05 0.60
C VAL A 200 -6.29 9.92 1.59
N VAL A 201 -7.48 9.31 1.57
CA VAL A 201 -7.82 8.20 2.43
C VAL A 201 -8.08 6.94 1.64
N SER A 202 -7.74 5.79 2.22
CA SER A 202 -8.17 4.47 1.73
C SER A 202 -9.33 3.97 2.57
N MET A 203 -10.32 3.33 1.95
CA MET A 203 -11.55 2.90 2.62
C MET A 203 -11.70 1.38 2.62
N ARG A 204 -12.07 0.82 3.76
CA ARG A 204 -12.43 -0.60 3.92
C ARG A 204 -13.75 -0.69 4.70
N PRO A 205 -14.73 -1.50 4.25
CA PRO A 205 -15.98 -1.70 4.98
C PRO A 205 -15.77 -2.68 6.14
N TYR A 206 -16.32 -2.35 7.31
CA TYR A 206 -16.32 -3.21 8.50
C TYR A 206 -17.66 -3.13 9.21
N ARG A 207 -18.01 -4.15 9.99
CA ARG A 207 -19.15 -4.06 10.91
C ARG A 207 -18.86 -3.01 11.98
N VAL A 208 -19.87 -2.25 12.38
CA VAL A 208 -19.72 -1.15 13.35
C VAL A 208 -19.18 -1.65 14.69
N GLU A 209 -19.56 -2.85 15.11
CA GLU A 209 -19.06 -3.50 16.33
C GLU A 209 -17.59 -3.95 16.24
N ASP A 210 -17.05 -4.13 15.02
CA ASP A 210 -15.66 -4.53 14.81
C ASP A 210 -14.70 -3.33 14.78
N VAL A 211 -15.21 -2.09 14.69
CA VAL A 211 -14.39 -0.89 14.48
C VAL A 211 -13.35 -0.71 15.58
N GLU A 212 -13.68 -0.93 16.85
CA GLU A 212 -12.70 -0.76 17.92
C GLU A 212 -11.60 -1.82 17.85
N ARG A 213 -11.96 -3.07 17.52
CA ARG A 213 -10.99 -4.14 17.31
C ARG A 213 -10.07 -3.84 16.12
N VAL A 214 -10.62 -3.31 15.03
CA VAL A 214 -9.85 -2.83 13.88
C VAL A 214 -8.85 -1.76 14.31
N ARG A 215 -9.28 -0.78 15.12
CA ARG A 215 -8.40 0.27 15.66
C ARG A 215 -7.30 -0.30 16.54
N GLU A 216 -7.61 -1.18 17.49
CA GLU A 216 -6.63 -1.81 18.37
C GLU A 216 -5.54 -2.55 17.60
N ILE A 217 -5.92 -3.32 16.58
CA ILE A 217 -4.98 -4.06 15.72
C ILE A 217 -4.09 -3.09 14.94
N THR A 218 -4.68 -2.07 14.34
CA THR A 218 -3.99 -1.17 13.40
C THR A 218 -3.20 -0.04 14.08
N ARG A 219 -3.54 0.36 15.31
CA ARG A 219 -2.90 1.48 16.03
C ARG A 219 -1.38 1.35 16.16
N ARG A 220 -0.84 0.14 16.33
CA ARG A 220 0.61 -0.06 16.44
C ARG A 220 1.39 0.18 15.15
N TYR A 221 0.72 0.20 14.00
CA TYR A 221 1.32 0.36 12.68
C TYR A 221 1.55 1.84 12.31
N VAL A 222 1.96 2.68 13.27
CA VAL A 222 2.12 4.14 13.08
C VAL A 222 3.15 4.51 12.02
N ALA A 223 4.14 3.64 11.78
CA ALA A 223 5.12 3.83 10.70
C ALA A 223 4.55 3.56 9.29
N THR A 224 3.29 3.09 9.21
CA THR A 224 2.56 2.73 7.99
C THR A 224 1.07 3.13 8.10
N HIS A 225 0.81 4.38 8.49
CA HIS A 225 -0.50 5.03 8.66
C HIS A 225 -1.23 4.82 9.99
N GLY A 226 -1.07 3.68 10.66
CA GLY A 226 -1.67 3.43 11.98
C GLY A 226 -3.17 3.14 11.95
N GLU A 227 -3.91 3.64 12.96
CA GLU A 227 -5.35 3.39 13.11
C GLU A 227 -6.23 4.24 12.15
N PRO A 228 -7.50 3.85 11.92
CA PRO A 228 -8.47 4.67 11.19
C PRO A 228 -8.52 6.12 11.69
N ILE A 229 -8.63 7.06 10.73
CA ILE A 229 -8.80 8.49 11.02
C ILE A 229 -10.28 8.91 11.04
N ALA A 230 -11.16 8.12 10.44
CA ALA A 230 -12.60 8.31 10.44
C ALA A 230 -13.33 6.99 10.12
N TRP A 231 -14.60 6.90 10.49
CA TRP A 231 -15.47 5.77 10.15
C TRP A 231 -16.95 6.20 10.19
N GLY A 232 -17.82 5.37 9.62
CA GLY A 232 -19.24 5.67 9.53
C GLY A 232 -19.56 6.64 8.41
N TRP A 233 -20.85 6.73 8.08
CA TRP A 233 -21.39 7.64 7.07
C TRP A 233 -21.18 9.10 7.44
N GLU A 234 -21.26 9.43 8.73
CA GLU A 234 -20.92 10.78 9.20
C GLU A 234 -19.41 11.07 9.11
N GLY A 235 -18.56 10.10 9.41
CA GLY A 235 -17.11 10.24 9.19
C GLY A 235 -16.76 10.47 7.72
N MET A 236 -17.43 9.76 6.80
CA MET A 236 -17.32 9.96 5.36
C MET A 236 -17.67 11.40 4.94
N ARG A 237 -18.81 11.93 5.41
CA ARG A 237 -19.22 13.32 5.14
C ARG A 237 -18.25 14.34 5.71
N ARG A 238 -17.72 14.11 6.91
CA ARG A 238 -16.69 14.97 7.53
C ARG A 238 -15.37 14.99 6.76
N LEU A 239 -15.06 13.92 6.02
CA LEU A 239 -13.94 13.89 5.07
C LEU A 239 -14.28 14.56 3.73
N GLY A 240 -15.51 15.00 3.52
CA GLY A 240 -15.96 15.60 2.26
C GLY A 240 -16.16 14.60 1.13
N ILE A 241 -16.36 13.32 1.45
CA ILE A 241 -16.65 12.29 0.46
C ILE A 241 -18.17 12.18 0.33
N GLU A 242 -18.70 12.46 -0.86
CA GLU A 242 -20.15 12.46 -1.11
C GLU A 242 -20.68 11.13 -1.65
N ASP A 243 -19.90 10.47 -2.52
CA ASP A 243 -20.29 9.25 -3.22
C ASP A 243 -19.24 8.16 -3.06
N ILE A 244 -19.54 7.17 -2.21
CA ILE A 244 -18.65 6.03 -1.94
C ILE A 244 -18.53 5.10 -3.16
N GLY A 245 -19.42 5.22 -4.16
CA GLY A 245 -19.36 4.45 -5.40
C GLY A 245 -18.38 5.03 -6.42
N LYS A 246 -17.78 6.20 -6.15
CA LYS A 246 -16.89 6.93 -7.07
C LYS A 246 -15.54 7.21 -6.40
N PRO A 247 -14.68 6.19 -6.22
CA PRO A 247 -13.32 6.43 -5.76
C PRO A 247 -12.53 7.24 -6.79
N ASP A 248 -11.65 8.11 -6.30
CA ASP A 248 -10.68 8.83 -7.14
C ASP A 248 -9.58 7.88 -7.67
N TRP A 249 -9.25 6.86 -6.90
CA TRP A 249 -8.31 5.80 -7.29
C TRP A 249 -8.75 4.43 -6.77
N GLY A 250 -8.36 3.37 -7.49
CA GLY A 250 -8.70 2.00 -7.15
C GLY A 250 -10.10 1.60 -7.63
N ASP A 251 -10.58 0.45 -7.15
CA ASP A 251 -11.83 -0.11 -7.63
C ASP A 251 -13.03 0.32 -6.77
N VAL A 252 -14.20 0.41 -7.40
CA VAL A 252 -15.47 0.65 -6.69
C VAL A 252 -15.65 -0.41 -5.60
N PRO A 253 -15.97 -0.02 -4.35
CA PRO A 253 -16.16 -0.97 -3.26
C PRO A 253 -17.47 -1.76 -3.47
N LEU A 254 -17.41 -3.07 -3.29
CA LEU A 254 -18.56 -3.96 -3.44
C LEU A 254 -19.09 -4.41 -2.09
N MET A 255 -20.32 -4.91 -2.07
CA MET A 255 -20.91 -5.55 -0.90
C MET A 255 -20.19 -6.87 -0.53
N GLY A 256 -20.53 -7.45 0.62
CA GLY A 256 -19.88 -8.67 1.13
C GLY A 256 -20.03 -9.91 0.24
N ASP A 257 -21.13 -10.00 -0.50
CA ASP A 257 -21.38 -11.04 -1.53
C ASP A 257 -20.55 -10.83 -2.81
N GLY A 258 -19.89 -9.68 -2.97
CA GLY A 258 -19.20 -9.30 -4.19
C GLY A 258 -20.13 -8.87 -5.32
N GLU A 259 -21.42 -8.70 -5.04
CA GLU A 259 -22.42 -8.22 -5.98
C GLU A 259 -22.92 -6.84 -5.54
N GLY A 260 -23.08 -5.90 -6.48
CA GLY A 260 -23.54 -4.55 -6.16
C GLY A 260 -22.54 -3.66 -5.40
N VAL A 261 -22.78 -2.36 -5.51
CA VAL A 261 -21.91 -1.32 -4.93
C VAL A 261 -22.22 -1.15 -3.44
N PHE A 262 -21.18 -1.15 -2.61
CA PHE A 262 -21.30 -0.84 -1.18
C PHE A 262 -21.87 0.58 -0.99
N GLY A 263 -22.75 0.77 -0.01
CA GLY A 263 -23.41 2.06 0.21
C GLY A 263 -24.23 2.13 1.49
N GLU A 264 -24.67 3.35 1.84
CA GLU A 264 -25.45 3.61 3.05
C GLU A 264 -26.76 2.81 3.03
N GLY A 265 -26.99 2.03 4.09
CA GLY A 265 -28.17 1.17 4.22
C GLY A 265 -28.20 -0.06 3.30
N LYS A 266 -27.11 -0.37 2.56
CA LYS A 266 -27.04 -1.54 1.68
C LYS A 266 -26.71 -2.85 2.41
N GLU A 267 -25.90 -2.77 3.46
CA GLU A 267 -25.54 -3.90 4.31
C GLU A 267 -25.75 -3.53 5.78
N ASP A 268 -26.51 -4.35 6.51
CA ASP A 268 -26.86 -4.06 7.90
C ASP A 268 -25.65 -4.10 8.83
N GLY A 269 -25.50 -3.03 9.62
CA GLY A 269 -24.38 -2.83 10.54
C GLY A 269 -23.02 -2.60 9.89
N VAL A 270 -22.89 -2.52 8.57
CA VAL A 270 -21.60 -2.31 7.89
C VAL A 270 -21.40 -0.83 7.57
N VAL A 271 -20.22 -0.30 7.91
CA VAL A 271 -19.84 1.11 7.75
C VAL A 271 -18.50 1.26 7.03
N PRO A 272 -18.27 2.37 6.30
CA PRO A 272 -16.95 2.67 5.75
C PRO A 272 -15.99 3.05 6.89
N VAL A 273 -14.75 2.56 6.81
CA VAL A 273 -13.66 2.92 7.73
C VAL A 273 -12.48 3.44 6.90
N PHE A 274 -11.90 4.57 7.30
CA PHE A 274 -10.95 5.33 6.50
C PHE A 274 -9.57 5.44 7.19
N TRP A 275 -8.51 5.18 6.44
CA TRP A 275 -7.11 5.34 6.86
C TRP A 275 -6.41 6.39 6.01
N GLY A 276 -5.39 7.04 6.58
CA GLY A 276 -4.42 7.78 5.76
C GLY A 276 -3.82 6.88 4.67
N CYS A 277 -3.51 7.46 3.51
CA CYS A 277 -3.02 6.71 2.35
C CYS A 277 -1.73 7.33 1.79
N GLY A 278 -0.78 6.48 1.41
CA GLY A 278 0.48 6.84 0.77
C GLY A 278 0.36 7.50 -0.61
N VAL A 279 -0.86 7.61 -1.16
CA VAL A 279 -1.16 8.46 -2.33
C VAL A 279 -1.19 9.95 -1.97
N THR A 280 -1.42 10.31 -0.71
CA THR A 280 -1.43 11.71 -0.22
C THR A 280 -0.17 12.50 -0.60
N PRO A 281 1.06 12.00 -0.35
CA PRO A 281 2.26 12.73 -0.77
C PRO A 281 2.39 12.86 -2.29
N GLN A 282 1.93 11.88 -3.07
CA GLN A 282 1.91 12.00 -4.54
C GLN A 282 0.95 13.10 -4.98
N GLU A 283 -0.26 13.13 -4.43
CA GLU A 283 -1.27 14.16 -4.71
C GLU A 283 -0.77 15.57 -4.38
N ALA A 284 -0.15 15.73 -3.21
CA ALA A 284 0.41 17.02 -2.79
C ALA A 284 1.51 17.50 -3.73
N VAL A 285 2.32 16.58 -4.27
CA VAL A 285 3.40 16.89 -5.20
C VAL A 285 2.87 17.25 -6.58
N MET A 286 1.88 16.52 -7.08
CA MET A 286 1.26 16.83 -8.38
C MET A 286 0.55 18.17 -8.35
N LYS A 287 -0.21 18.46 -7.28
CA LYS A 287 -0.86 19.77 -7.10
C LYS A 287 0.11 20.93 -6.98
N ALA A 288 1.33 20.68 -6.50
CA ALA A 288 2.32 21.75 -6.38
C ALA A 288 2.93 22.17 -7.73
N GLY A 289 2.67 21.44 -8.82
CA GLY A 289 3.14 21.78 -10.17
C GLY A 289 4.65 21.95 -10.22
N LEU A 290 5.39 21.03 -9.59
CA LEU A 290 6.83 21.15 -9.46
C LEU A 290 7.49 21.18 -10.85
N GLU A 291 8.29 22.21 -11.11
CA GLU A 291 9.09 22.25 -12.33
C GLU A 291 10.07 21.07 -12.40
N GLY A 292 10.23 20.50 -13.59
CA GLY A 292 11.16 19.39 -13.85
C GLY A 292 10.49 18.01 -13.79
N VAL A 293 11.31 16.97 -13.68
CA VAL A 293 10.83 15.59 -13.70
C VAL A 293 10.57 15.10 -12.28
N VAL A 294 9.37 14.59 -12.05
CA VAL A 294 8.99 13.86 -10.83
C VAL A 294 8.65 12.43 -11.25
N MET A 295 9.01 11.45 -10.43
CA MET A 295 8.72 10.04 -10.71
C MET A 295 8.08 9.40 -9.49
N GLY A 296 7.27 8.37 -9.70
CA GLY A 296 6.72 7.56 -8.63
C GLY A 296 6.50 6.14 -9.10
N HIS A 297 6.27 5.24 -8.15
CA HIS A 297 5.71 3.93 -8.51
C HIS A 297 4.26 4.09 -9.01
N ALA A 298 3.83 3.19 -9.90
CA ALA A 298 2.42 3.13 -10.30
C ALA A 298 1.57 2.52 -9.17
N PRO A 299 0.30 2.93 -9.00
CA PRO A 299 -0.58 2.34 -7.99
C PRO A 299 -0.58 0.81 -8.03
N GLY A 300 -0.43 0.19 -6.86
CA GLY A 300 -0.36 -1.28 -6.73
C GLY A 300 1.00 -1.91 -7.04
N HIS A 301 2.00 -1.15 -7.51
CA HIS A 301 3.31 -1.64 -7.91
C HIS A 301 4.42 -1.10 -7.00
N MET A 302 4.34 -1.40 -5.70
CA MET A 302 5.23 -0.83 -4.67
C MET A 302 6.62 -1.49 -4.66
N ILE A 303 7.58 -0.87 -3.98
CA ILE A 303 8.89 -1.48 -3.71
C ILE A 303 8.75 -2.39 -2.48
N VAL A 304 9.11 -3.67 -2.64
CA VAL A 304 9.10 -4.64 -1.53
C VAL A 304 10.46 -4.67 -0.84
N LEU A 305 10.50 -4.41 0.47
CA LEU A 305 11.71 -4.30 1.28
C LEU A 305 12.11 -5.65 1.89
N ASP A 306 13.34 -5.75 2.40
CA ASP A 306 13.81 -6.93 3.15
C ASP A 306 13.32 -6.90 4.61
N VAL A 307 12.87 -5.75 5.07
CA VAL A 307 12.35 -5.52 6.43
C VAL A 307 11.03 -6.23 6.61
N LYS A 308 10.92 -6.99 7.71
CA LYS A 308 9.67 -7.64 8.10
C LYS A 308 8.89 -6.81 9.12
N ASP A 309 7.57 -6.98 9.11
CA ASP A 309 6.66 -6.26 10.02
C ASP A 309 7.07 -6.36 11.49
N HIS A 310 7.45 -7.55 11.94
CA HIS A 310 7.80 -7.78 13.35
C HIS A 310 9.06 -7.03 13.80
N GLU A 311 9.95 -6.66 12.88
CA GLU A 311 11.16 -5.89 13.19
C GLU A 311 10.80 -4.44 13.57
N VAL A 312 9.73 -3.89 12.97
CA VAL A 312 9.28 -2.50 13.13
C VAL A 312 8.15 -2.37 14.16
N PHE A 313 7.23 -3.33 14.21
CA PHE A 313 6.01 -3.25 15.01
C PHE A 313 5.98 -4.23 16.19
N GLY A 314 7.01 -5.08 16.32
CA GLY A 314 7.07 -6.14 17.32
C GLY A 314 6.25 -7.37 16.92
N GLY A 315 6.40 -8.46 17.67
CA GLY A 315 5.68 -9.71 17.41
C GLY A 315 4.16 -9.58 17.53
N ALA A 316 3.41 -10.52 16.94
CA ALA A 316 1.98 -10.64 17.18
C ALA A 316 1.73 -10.82 18.69
N VAL A 317 0.86 -9.99 19.27
CA VAL A 317 0.30 -10.28 20.58
C VAL A 317 -0.49 -11.56 20.40
N LYS A 318 -0.04 -12.66 21.03
CA LYS A 318 -0.89 -13.84 21.18
C LYS A 318 -2.14 -13.36 21.91
N SER A 319 -3.29 -13.35 21.24
CA SER A 319 -4.56 -13.20 21.91
C SER A 319 -4.60 -14.27 23.00
N ARG A 320 -4.65 -13.85 24.26
CA ARG A 320 -4.95 -14.74 25.37
C ARG A 320 -6.38 -15.23 25.24
#